data_AF-L5L0M5-F1
#
_entry.id   AF-L5L0M5-F1
#
_cell.length_a   1.000
_cell.length_b   1.000
_cell.length_c   1.000
_cell.angle_alpha   90.00
_cell.angle_beta   90.00
_cell.angle_gamma   90.00
#
_symmetry.space_group_name_H-M   'P 1'
#
loop_
_entity.id
_entity.type
_entity.pdbx_description
1 polymer ?
#
loop_
_entity_poly.entity_id
_entity_poly.type
_entity_poly.pdbx_seq_one_letter_code
_entity_poly.pdbx_strand_id
1 'polypeptide(L)' 'MMKYGDTGKSGITDAHRAGEIVVNLTGRFNMYGVISPRFDVELRDLEKWQNNLLSSHRFGFIVLTT' A
#
# COMPACT_ATOMS: atom_id res chain seq x y z
N MET A 1 -4.97 -1.55 -2.90
CA MET A 1 -5.82 -0.56 -2.20
C MET A 1 -7.29 -0.69 -2.57
N MET A 2 -7.70 -0.52 -3.84
CA MET A 2 -9.12 -0.69 -4.21
C MET A 2 -9.71 -2.07 -3.84
N LYS A 3 -8.95 -3.16 -4.00
CA LYS A 3 -9.39 -4.50 -3.58
C LYS A 3 -9.65 -4.63 -2.07
N TYR A 4 -8.98 -3.83 -1.25
CA TYR A 4 -9.13 -3.82 0.20
C TYR A 4 -10.18 -2.81 0.69
N GLY A 5 -10.80 -2.05 -0.23
CA GLY A 5 -11.88 -1.10 0.09
C GLY A 5 -11.42 0.23 0.66
N ASP A 6 -10.10 0.44 0.81
CA ASP A 6 -9.53 1.68 1.34
C ASP A 6 -9.59 2.85 0.36
N THR A 7 -9.94 2.57 -0.89
CA THR A 7 -9.95 3.54 -1.98
C THR A 7 -11.11 3.22 -2.92
N GLY A 8 -11.85 4.26 -3.32
CA GLY A 8 -12.99 4.18 -4.24
C GLY A 8 -12.57 4.09 -5.70
N LYS A 9 -13.49 4.39 -6.61
CA LYS A 9 -13.24 4.39 -8.06
C LYS A 9 -12.04 5.30 -8.38
N SER A 10 -11.07 4.75 -9.11
CA SER A 10 -9.97 5.51 -9.69
C SER A 10 -10.15 5.63 -11.20
N GLY A 11 -9.74 6.77 -11.75
CA GLY A 11 -9.65 7.01 -13.19
C GLY A 11 -8.21 7.34 -13.56
N ILE A 12 -7.78 6.90 -14.74
CA ILE A 12 -6.50 7.27 -15.31
C ILE A 12 -6.80 8.25 -16.44
N THR A 13 -6.25 9.45 -16.34
CA THR A 13 -6.30 10.44 -17.42
C THR A 13 -4.99 10.33 -18.20
N ASP A 14 -5.10 9.96 -19.47
CA ASP A 14 -3.95 9.85 -20.37
C ASP A 14 -3.62 11.22 -20.97
N ALA A 15 -2.78 11.97 -20.26
CA ALA A 15 -2.03 13.05 -20.86
C ALA A 15 -0.75 12.43 -21.42
N HIS A 16 -0.38 12.75 -22.66
CA HIS A 16 0.76 12.27 -23.47
C HIS A 16 2.18 12.30 -22.81
N ARG A 17 2.26 12.50 -21.50
CA ARG A 17 3.44 12.49 -20.62
C ARG A 17 3.33 11.33 -19.61
N ALA A 18 3.53 11.61 -18.32
CA ALA A 18 3.26 10.69 -17.22
C ALA A 18 1.78 10.78 -16.87
N GLY A 19 1.04 9.68 -17.04
CA GLY A 19 -0.39 9.63 -16.79
C GLY A 19 -0.78 10.13 -15.38
N GLU A 20 -1.92 10.80 -15.30
CA GLU A 20 -2.46 11.30 -14.04
C GLU A 20 -3.48 10.30 -13.51
N ILE A 21 -3.42 9.99 -12.21
CA ILE A 21 -4.36 9.07 -11.57
C ILE A 21 -5.22 9.87 -10.59
N VAL A 22 -6.51 9.96 -10.90
CA VAL A 22 -7.50 10.55 -9.99
C VAL A 22 -8.11 9.44 -9.16
N VAL A 23 -8.09 9.62 -7.84
CA VAL A 23 -8.50 8.61 -6.88
C VAL A 23 -9.50 9.18 -5.90
N ASN A 24 -10.69 8.57 -5.78
CA ASN A 24 -11.64 8.94 -4.73
C ASN A 24 -11.35 8.19 -3.42
N LEU A 25 -11.18 8.90 -2.30
CA LEU A 25 -10.90 8.30 -1.00
C LEU A 25 -12.20 8.03 -0.22
N THR A 26 -12.34 6.84 0.35
CA THR A 26 -13.54 6.41 1.10
C THR A 26 -13.49 6.76 2.59
N GLY A 27 -12.43 7.44 3.05
CA GLY A 27 -12.24 7.83 4.46
C GLY A 27 -11.77 6.69 5.39
N ARG A 28 -11.48 5.50 4.86
CA ARG A 28 -10.94 4.35 5.63
C ARG A 28 -9.40 4.32 5.70
N PHE A 29 -8.77 5.40 5.25
CA PHE A 29 -7.33 5.53 5.13
C PHE A 29 -6.75 6.04 6.45
N ASN A 30 -5.89 5.26 7.11
CA ASN A 30 -5.20 5.69 8.33
C ASN A 30 -3.82 6.29 8.02
N MET A 31 -2.90 5.44 7.52
CA MET A 31 -1.53 5.86 7.16
C MET A 31 -0.98 4.92 6.09
N TYR A 32 -0.28 5.50 5.11
CA TYR A 32 0.41 4.78 4.05
C TYR A 32 1.81 5.34 3.89
N GLY A 33 2.76 4.46 3.58
CA GLY A 33 4.15 4.83 3.41
C GLY A 33 4.86 3.85 2.48
N VAL A 34 5.94 4.32 1.88
CA VAL A 34 6.86 3.49 1.11
C VAL A 34 8.12 3.31 1.94
N ILE A 35 8.58 2.07 2.05
CA ILE A 35 9.88 1.78 2.65
C ILE A 35 10.94 1.99 1.56
N SER A 36 11.89 2.88 1.82
CA SER A 36 13.02 3.15 0.92
C SER A 36 14.33 3.19 1.72
N PRO A 37 15.37 2.46 1.27
CA PRO A 37 15.42 1.57 0.10
C PRO A 37 14.51 0.33 0.25
N ARG A 38 14.19 -0.34 -0.86
CA ARG A 38 13.47 -1.61 -0.81
C ARG A 38 14.45 -2.69 -0.37
N PHE A 39 14.26 -3.20 0.84
CA PHE A 39 15.07 -4.26 1.39
C PHE A 39 14.61 -5.63 0.88
N ASP A 40 15.55 -6.53 0.64
CA ASP A 40 15.25 -7.94 0.42
C ASP A 40 14.79 -8.56 1.75
N VAL A 41 13.64 -9.24 1.72
CA VAL A 41 13.02 -9.83 2.90
C VAL A 41 12.90 -11.33 2.70
N GLU A 42 13.51 -12.11 3.58
CA GLU A 42 13.34 -13.54 3.61
C GLU A 42 12.04 -13.95 4.32
N LEU A 43 11.49 -15.12 3.98
CA LEU A 43 10.24 -15.64 4.57
C LEU A 43 10.30 -15.73 6.10
N ARG A 44 11.46 -16.03 6.67
CA ARG A 44 11.68 -16.12 8.12
C ARG A 44 11.54 -14.78 8.85
N ASP A 45 11.76 -13.67 8.16
CA ASP A 45 11.73 -12.33 8.75
C ASP A 45 10.35 -11.66 8.65
N LEU A 46 9.38 -12.28 7.98
CA LEU A 46 8.06 -11.69 7.74
C LEU A 46 7.34 -11.28 9.03
N GLU A 47 7.40 -12.13 10.08
CA GLU A 47 6.76 -11.81 11.36
C GLU A 47 7.40 -10.58 12.03
N LYS A 48 8.73 -10.46 11.94
CA LYS A 48 9.45 -9.30 12.46
C LYS A 48 9.01 -8.02 11.75
N TRP A 49 8.91 -8.06 10.41
CA TRP A 49 8.44 -6.91 9.63
C TRP A 49 6.98 -6.57 9.92
N GLN A 50 6.11 -7.58 10.08
CA GLN A 50 4.72 -7.37 10.48
C GLN A 50 4.61 -6.63 11.81
N ASN A 51 5.34 -7.08 12.84
CA ASN A 51 5.29 -6.50 14.18
C ASN A 51 5.83 -5.07 14.25
N ASN A 52 6.84 -4.77 13.41
CA ASN A 52 7.47 -3.45 13.40
C ASN A 52 6.67 -2.42 12.58
N LEU A 53 6.00 -2.86 11.51
CA LEU A 53 5.35 -1.95 10.56
C LEU A 53 3.86 -1.78 10.83
N LEU A 54 3.17 -2.81 11.30
CA LEU A 54 1.74 -2.75 11.55
C LEU A 54 1.46 -2.44 13.01
N SER A 55 0.56 -1.49 13.26
CA SER A 55 0.12 -1.14 14.62
C SER A 55 -0.66 -2.29 15.30
N SER A 56 -1.16 -3.25 14.53
CA SER A 56 -1.86 -4.42 15.04
C SER A 56 -1.72 -5.61 14.09
N HIS A 57 -1.82 -6.82 14.63
CA HIS A 57 -1.91 -8.05 13.84
C HIS A 57 -3.27 -8.22 13.15
N ARG A 58 -4.30 -7.48 13.58
CA ARG A 58 -5.68 -7.66 13.10
C ARG A 58 -6.00 -6.87 11.84
N PHE A 59 -5.24 -5.83 11.54
CA PHE A 59 -5.50 -4.96 10.38
C PHE A 59 -4.21 -4.35 9.84
N GLY A 60 -4.20 -4.08 8.53
CA GLY A 60 -3.06 -3.53 7.82
C GLY A 60 -2.47 -4.52 6.81
N PHE A 61 -1.86 -3.98 5.76
CA PHE A 61 -1.30 -4.78 4.67
C PHE A 61 0.14 -4.34 4.39
N ILE A 62 1.02 -5.31 4.18
CA ILE A 62 2.36 -5.09 3.65
C ILE A 62 2.36 -5.61 2.21
N VAL A 63 2.78 -4.77 1.27
CA VAL A 63 2.87 -5.15 -0.15
C VAL A 63 4.32 -5.42 -0.48
N LEU A 64 4.60 -6.65 -0.89
CA LEU A 64 5.92 -7.12 -1.30
C LEU A 64 5.95 -7.28 -2.82
N THR A 65 7.10 -7.01 -3.42
CA THR A 65 7.39 -7.39 -4.80
C THR A 65 8.21 -8.67 -4.76
N THR A 66 7.68 -9.75 -5.32
CA THR A 66 8.34 -11.05 -5.47
C THR A 66 8.79 -11.28 -6.90
#